data_AF-A0A1M7B9Y2-F1
#
_entry.id   AF-A0A1M7B9Y2-F1
#
_cell.length_a   1.000
_cell.length_b   1.000
_cell.length_c   1.000
_cell.angle_alpha   90.00
_cell.angle_beta   90.00
_cell.angle_gamma   90.00
#
_symmetry.space_group_name_H-M   'P 1'
#
loop_
_entity.id
_entity.type
_entity.pdbx_description
1 polymer ?
#
loop_
_entity_poly.entity_id
_entity_poly.type
_entity_poly.pdbx_seq_one_letter_code
_entity_poly.pdbx_strand_id
1 'polypeptide(L)'
;MRFKDRLDAAFKAFSDPKCVVSYDSLGDLIDARITTALQNQRLEAEQSLVLAQTEGAQLAADIARDGTAWKSAPPRWDRVREMTRAALTQAGLAGGRMLEIGGRHNPRNADFPEFEYQALDLEGAPGAKIDVMAGDITQCPHIPDASYDFIFSFDVFEHIDKPWLAASEITRLLRPGGVTVHSTLFSWRYHPCPIDYWRYTAEGLKSLFGDLDCLCSEFDATERRRDIRGQGGNAVTPDAFGGWRENIRVNYAGQKPA
;
A
#
# COMPACT_ATOMS: atom_id res chain seq x y z
N MET A 1 57.16 12.62 23.99
CA MET A 1 57.93 13.19 25.13
C MET A 1 57.89 12.18 26.28
N ARG A 2 59.02 11.83 26.90
CA ARG A 2 59.06 10.81 27.97
C ARG A 2 58.44 11.40 29.25
N PHE A 3 57.87 10.56 30.13
CA PHE A 3 57.23 11.00 31.38
C PHE A 3 58.17 11.86 32.25
N LYS A 4 59.46 11.49 32.31
CA LYS A 4 60.51 12.24 33.00
C LYS A 4 60.64 13.68 32.50
N ASP A 5 60.67 13.88 31.17
CA ASP A 5 60.82 15.21 30.58
C ASP A 5 59.62 16.12 30.88
N ARG A 6 58.41 15.53 31.00
CA ARG A 6 57.19 16.27 31.40
C ARG A 6 57.21 16.66 32.87
N LEU A 7 57.74 15.77 33.73
CA LEU A 7 57.87 16.02 35.17
C LEU A 7 58.90 17.14 35.43
N ASP A 8 60.05 17.08 34.76
CA ASP A 8 61.10 18.10 34.90
C ASP A 8 60.64 19.48 34.40
N ALA A 9 59.89 19.52 33.29
CA ALA A 9 59.29 20.77 32.78
C ALA A 9 58.25 21.35 33.75
N ALA A 10 57.40 20.50 34.34
CA ALA A 10 56.41 20.93 35.34
C ALA A 10 57.11 21.45 36.60
N PHE A 11 58.08 20.72 37.14
CA PHE A 11 58.82 21.12 38.33
C PHE A 11 59.51 22.49 38.13
N LYS A 12 60.12 22.71 36.96
CA LYS A 12 60.75 23.98 36.61
C LYS A 12 59.76 25.15 36.51
N ALA A 13 58.55 24.91 35.98
CA ALA A 13 57.49 25.90 35.90
C ALA A 13 56.88 26.25 37.28
N PHE A 14 56.71 25.28 38.17
CA PHE A 14 56.18 25.50 39.53
C PHE A 14 57.21 26.07 40.51
N SER A 15 58.52 25.96 40.20
CA SER A 15 59.61 26.45 41.07
C SER A 15 60.08 27.86 40.72
N ASP A 16 59.69 28.43 39.57
CA ASP A 16 60.04 29.79 39.17
C ASP A 16 58.97 30.78 39.66
N PRO A 17 59.26 31.66 40.64
CA PRO A 17 58.29 32.63 41.16
C PRO A 17 57.75 33.60 40.09
N LYS A 18 58.48 33.79 38.98
CA LYS A 18 58.03 34.61 37.84
C LYS A 18 57.06 33.85 36.92
N CYS A 19 56.94 32.53 37.09
CA CYS A 19 56.01 31.66 36.37
C CYS A 19 54.82 31.22 37.23
N VAL A 20 54.75 31.63 38.50
CA VAL A 20 53.60 31.39 39.39
C VAL A 20 52.49 32.38 39.04
N VAL A 21 51.41 31.86 38.46
CA VAL A 21 50.19 32.63 38.20
C VAL A 21 49.53 32.97 39.54
N SER A 22 49.09 34.21 39.74
CA SER A 22 48.36 34.57 40.96
C SER A 22 47.04 33.79 41.05
N TYR A 23 46.54 33.60 42.27
CA TYR A 23 45.25 32.94 42.48
C TYR A 23 44.13 33.63 41.69
N ASP A 24 44.12 34.97 41.65
CA ASP A 24 43.14 35.76 40.91
C ASP A 24 43.24 35.50 39.40
N SER A 25 44.46 35.51 38.83
CA SER A 25 44.66 35.21 37.41
C SER A 25 44.35 33.76 37.04
N LEU A 26 44.55 32.81 37.97
CA LEU A 26 44.11 31.43 37.78
C LEU A 26 42.57 31.32 37.83
N GLY A 27 41.92 32.06 38.73
CA GLY A 27 40.46 32.20 38.81
C GLY A 27 39.89 32.73 37.49
N ASP A 28 40.45 33.83 36.97
CA ASP A 28 40.05 34.42 35.68
C ASP A 28 40.16 33.42 34.52
N LEU A 29 41.23 32.62 34.49
CA LEU A 29 41.43 31.60 33.45
C LEU A 29 40.43 30.45 33.55
N ILE A 30 40.11 30.02 34.78
CA ILE A 30 39.10 28.98 35.04
C ILE A 30 37.71 29.50 34.64
N ASP A 31 37.35 30.70 35.06
CA ASP A 31 36.07 31.33 34.76
C ASP A 31 35.90 31.57 33.26
N ALA A 32 36.95 32.04 32.58
CA ALA A 32 36.95 32.17 31.13
C ALA A 32 36.72 30.81 30.44
N ARG A 33 37.40 29.75 30.90
CA ARG A 33 37.26 28.41 30.33
C ARG A 33 35.86 27.81 30.58
N ILE A 34 35.31 27.98 31.78
CA ILE A 34 33.93 27.55 32.10
C ILE A 34 32.93 28.32 31.24
N THR A 35 33.11 29.64 31.12
CA THR A 35 32.24 30.50 30.30
C THR A 35 32.26 30.08 28.84
N THR A 36 33.44 29.84 28.26
CA THR A 36 33.54 29.36 26.87
C THR A 36 32.90 27.97 26.70
N ALA A 37 33.09 27.05 27.65
CA ALA A 37 32.48 25.73 27.59
C ALA A 37 30.93 25.81 27.62
N LEU A 38 30.36 26.65 28.50
CA LEU A 38 28.92 26.87 28.59
C LEU A 38 28.37 27.55 27.33
N GLN A 39 29.09 28.52 26.75
CA GLN A 39 28.72 29.16 25.50
C GLN A 39 28.69 28.16 24.33
N ASN A 40 29.71 27.31 24.22
CA ASN A 40 29.75 26.27 23.19
C ASN A 40 28.61 25.27 23.35
N GLN A 41 28.35 24.80 24.58
CA GLN A 41 27.23 23.90 24.86
C GLN A 41 25.87 24.53 24.49
N ARG A 42 25.69 25.83 24.79
CA ARG A 42 24.49 26.56 24.38
C ARG A 42 24.34 26.62 22.86
N LEU A 43 25.42 26.95 22.14
CA LEU A 43 25.41 27.02 20.67
C LEU A 43 25.09 25.66 20.04
N GLU A 44 25.67 24.58 20.56
CA GLU A 44 25.38 23.21 20.12
C GLU A 44 23.91 22.84 20.35
N ALA A 45 23.34 23.22 21.51
CA ALA A 45 21.93 23.00 21.83
C ALA A 45 20.99 23.82 20.92
N GLU A 46 21.33 25.09 20.66
CA GLU A 46 20.59 25.97 19.74
C GLU A 46 20.61 25.41 18.31
N GLN A 47 21.77 24.98 17.81
CA GLN A 47 21.89 24.34 16.49
C GLN A 47 21.07 23.05 16.40
N SER A 48 21.14 22.20 17.43
CA SER A 48 20.37 20.96 17.50
C SER A 48 18.86 21.23 17.50
N LEU A 49 18.40 22.27 18.21
CA LEU A 49 17.00 22.67 18.22
C LEU A 49 16.53 23.15 16.85
N VAL A 50 17.32 23.98 16.17
CA VAL A 50 17.00 24.48 14.81
C VAL A 50 16.93 23.33 13.81
N LEU A 51 17.86 22.36 13.88
CA LEU A 51 17.83 21.16 13.04
C LEU A 51 16.55 20.36 13.29
N ALA A 52 16.22 20.06 14.56
CA ALA A 52 15.02 19.31 14.91
C ALA A 52 13.72 20.03 14.46
N GLN A 53 13.66 21.36 14.58
CA GLN A 53 12.53 22.15 14.08
C GLN A 53 12.42 22.10 12.56
N THR A 54 13.55 22.18 11.86
CA THR A 54 13.60 22.13 10.39
C THR A 54 13.19 20.75 9.88
N GLU A 55 13.73 19.69 10.45
CA GLU A 55 13.35 18.30 10.15
C GLU A 55 11.86 18.05 10.44
N GLY A 56 11.36 18.57 11.57
CA GLY A 56 9.94 18.49 11.93
C GLY A 56 9.03 19.21 10.94
N ALA A 57 9.41 20.41 10.49
CA ALA A 57 8.66 21.17 9.48
C ALA A 57 8.65 20.46 8.12
N GLN A 58 9.80 19.89 7.72
CA GLN A 58 9.92 19.12 6.48
C GLN A 58 9.04 17.85 6.54
N LEU A 59 9.10 17.10 7.64
CA LEU A 59 8.25 15.92 7.85
C LEU A 59 6.75 16.28 7.79
N ALA A 60 6.34 17.39 8.40
CA ALA A 60 4.96 17.85 8.33
C ALA A 60 4.52 18.20 6.91
N ALA A 61 5.39 18.84 6.12
CA ALA A 61 5.14 19.14 4.71
C ALA A 61 5.03 17.86 3.86
N ASP A 62 5.91 16.89 4.09
CA ASP A 62 5.88 15.59 3.41
C ASP A 62 4.59 14.82 3.73
N ILE A 63 4.18 14.76 5.01
CA ILE A 63 2.91 14.13 5.42
C ILE A 63 1.71 14.81 4.74
N ALA A 64 1.70 16.14 4.66
CA ALA A 64 0.62 16.88 4.03
C ALA A 64 0.54 16.62 2.51
N ARG A 65 1.68 16.60 1.83
CA ARG A 65 1.78 16.25 0.40
C ARG A 65 1.30 14.82 0.16
N ASP A 66 1.88 13.86 0.86
CA ASP A 66 1.61 12.44 0.67
C ASP A 66 0.16 12.08 1.06
N GLY A 67 -0.42 12.80 2.03
CA GLY A 67 -1.82 12.66 2.42
C GLY A 67 -2.84 13.05 1.34
N THR A 68 -2.42 13.78 0.30
CA THR A 68 -3.30 14.25 -0.78
C THR A 68 -2.90 13.82 -2.19
N ALA A 69 -1.76 13.13 -2.35
CA ALA A 69 -1.24 12.66 -3.64
C ALA A 69 -2.26 11.81 -4.43
N TRP A 70 -3.08 11.01 -3.75
CA TRP A 70 -4.14 10.21 -4.38
C TRP A 70 -5.16 11.05 -5.17
N LYS A 71 -5.34 12.34 -4.84
CA LYS A 71 -6.32 13.22 -5.51
C LYS A 71 -5.94 13.56 -6.94
N SER A 72 -4.64 13.56 -7.26
CA SER A 72 -4.13 13.83 -8.62
C SER A 72 -3.93 12.55 -9.43
N ALA A 73 -4.11 11.39 -8.83
CA ALA A 73 -3.94 10.12 -9.51
C ALA A 73 -5.18 9.74 -10.35
N PRO A 74 -5.02 8.91 -11.39
CA PRO A 74 -6.17 8.40 -12.14
C PRO A 74 -7.17 7.70 -11.21
N PRO A 75 -8.49 7.79 -11.46
CA PRO A 75 -9.51 7.07 -10.72
C PRO A 75 -9.20 5.58 -10.56
N ARG A 76 -9.64 4.98 -9.45
CA ARG A 76 -9.41 3.56 -9.14
C ARG A 76 -9.81 2.65 -10.31
N TRP A 77 -11.00 2.89 -10.86
CA TRP A 77 -11.51 2.07 -11.94
C TRP A 77 -10.64 2.17 -13.20
N ASP A 78 -10.22 3.39 -13.57
CA ASP A 78 -9.36 3.59 -14.75
C ASP A 78 -8.05 2.80 -14.62
N ARG A 79 -7.41 2.82 -13.44
CA ARG A 79 -6.18 2.04 -13.21
C ARG A 79 -6.40 0.54 -13.38
N VAL A 80 -7.48 0.00 -12.80
CA VAL A 80 -7.82 -1.42 -12.92
C VAL A 80 -8.19 -1.78 -14.36
N ARG A 81 -8.95 -0.93 -15.04
CA ARG A 81 -9.31 -1.12 -16.45
C ARG A 81 -8.07 -1.16 -17.34
N GLU A 82 -7.14 -0.22 -17.20
CA GLU A 82 -5.91 -0.20 -17.99
C GLU A 82 -5.05 -1.45 -17.74
N MET A 83 -4.92 -1.88 -16.47
CA MET A 83 -4.22 -3.13 -16.13
C MET A 83 -4.91 -4.36 -16.76
N THR A 84 -6.25 -4.43 -16.68
CA THR A 84 -7.03 -5.48 -17.34
C THR A 84 -6.80 -5.48 -18.86
N ARG A 85 -6.86 -4.32 -19.52
CA ARG A 85 -6.63 -4.20 -20.96
C ARG A 85 -5.20 -4.59 -21.36
N ALA A 86 -4.21 -4.26 -20.54
CA ALA A 86 -2.84 -4.69 -20.74
C ALA A 86 -2.71 -6.22 -20.67
N ALA A 87 -3.33 -6.86 -19.67
CA ALA A 87 -3.33 -8.32 -19.54
C ALA A 87 -4.03 -9.02 -20.73
N LEU A 88 -5.20 -8.53 -21.14
CA LEU A 88 -5.92 -9.06 -22.31
C LEU A 88 -5.10 -8.92 -23.60
N THR A 89 -4.44 -7.78 -23.79
CA THR A 89 -3.56 -7.53 -24.94
C THR A 89 -2.35 -8.46 -24.93
N GLN A 90 -1.70 -8.63 -23.79
CA GLN A 90 -0.55 -9.53 -23.63
C GLN A 90 -0.93 -10.98 -23.94
N ALA A 91 -2.13 -11.41 -23.55
CA ALA A 91 -2.67 -12.73 -23.84
C ALA A 91 -3.16 -12.91 -25.29
N GLY A 92 -3.23 -11.82 -26.07
CA GLY A 92 -3.77 -11.84 -27.44
C GLY A 92 -5.29 -11.98 -27.50
N LEU A 93 -6.02 -11.67 -26.43
CA LEU A 93 -7.47 -11.83 -26.36
C LEU A 93 -8.20 -10.54 -26.78
N ALA A 94 -8.84 -10.57 -27.96
CA ALA A 94 -9.47 -9.40 -28.58
C ALA A 94 -11.01 -9.34 -28.42
N GLY A 95 -11.62 -10.34 -27.78
CA GLY A 95 -13.06 -10.44 -27.59
C GLY A 95 -13.46 -11.88 -27.20
N GLY A 96 -14.76 -12.13 -27.07
CA GLY A 96 -15.29 -13.43 -26.68
C GLY A 96 -16.39 -13.30 -25.63
N ARG A 97 -16.54 -14.28 -24.75
CA ARG A 97 -17.52 -14.25 -23.65
C ARG A 97 -16.84 -13.81 -22.34
N MET A 98 -17.43 -12.82 -21.69
CA MET A 98 -16.96 -12.27 -20.42
C MET A 98 -17.94 -12.60 -19.28
N LEU A 99 -17.40 -13.10 -18.17
CA LEU A 99 -18.11 -13.21 -16.89
C LEU A 99 -17.57 -12.19 -15.90
N GLU A 100 -18.41 -11.29 -15.40
CA GLU A 100 -18.08 -10.44 -14.24
C GLU A 100 -18.72 -11.00 -12.96
N ILE A 101 -17.89 -11.35 -12.00
CA ILE A 101 -18.32 -11.76 -10.66
C ILE A 101 -18.57 -10.51 -9.82
N GLY A 102 -19.73 -10.40 -9.18
CA GLY A 102 -20.15 -9.23 -8.40
C GLY A 102 -20.67 -8.05 -9.24
N GLY A 103 -20.96 -8.27 -10.52
CA GLY A 103 -21.30 -7.21 -11.48
C GLY A 103 -22.73 -6.68 -11.41
N ARG A 104 -23.55 -7.05 -10.41
CA ARG A 104 -24.99 -6.78 -10.41
C ARG A 104 -25.35 -5.29 -10.36
N HIS A 105 -24.71 -4.54 -9.48
CA HIS A 105 -25.09 -3.13 -9.20
C HIS A 105 -24.27 -2.11 -10.00
N ASN A 106 -23.08 -2.49 -10.45
CA ASN A 106 -22.17 -1.59 -11.14
C ASN A 106 -21.38 -2.33 -12.23
N PRO A 107 -22.08 -2.82 -13.28
CA PRO A 107 -21.47 -3.65 -14.30
C PRO A 107 -20.46 -2.90 -15.15
N ARG A 108 -19.43 -3.61 -15.62
CA ARG A 108 -18.33 -3.06 -16.43
C ARG A 108 -18.46 -3.34 -17.92
N ASN A 109 -19.63 -3.82 -18.36
CA ASN A 109 -19.90 -4.17 -19.75
C ASN A 109 -19.60 -3.03 -20.75
N ALA A 110 -19.85 -1.78 -20.37
CA ALA A 110 -19.58 -0.62 -21.22
C ALA A 110 -18.08 -0.37 -21.46
N ASP A 111 -17.22 -0.82 -20.54
CA ASP A 111 -15.77 -0.70 -20.66
C ASP A 111 -15.15 -1.81 -21.51
N PHE A 112 -15.89 -2.88 -21.81
CA PHE A 112 -15.46 -4.06 -22.58
C PHE A 112 -16.49 -4.45 -23.66
N PRO A 113 -16.84 -3.54 -24.59
CA PRO A 113 -17.89 -3.77 -25.60
C PRO A 113 -17.57 -4.90 -26.59
N GLU A 114 -16.32 -5.32 -26.69
CA GLU A 114 -15.85 -6.42 -27.53
C GLU A 114 -16.16 -7.82 -26.96
N PHE A 115 -16.71 -7.89 -25.74
CA PHE A 115 -17.12 -9.14 -25.10
C PHE A 115 -18.64 -9.25 -24.96
N GLU A 116 -19.16 -10.45 -25.20
CA GLU A 116 -20.51 -10.84 -24.78
C GLU A 116 -20.52 -10.94 -23.25
N TYR A 117 -21.14 -9.96 -22.59
CA TYR A 117 -21.07 -9.78 -21.16
C TYR A 117 -22.20 -10.52 -20.42
N GLN A 118 -21.82 -11.19 -19.34
CA GLN A 118 -22.73 -11.73 -18.34
C GLN A 118 -22.18 -11.42 -16.93
N ALA A 119 -23.08 -11.12 -15.99
CA ALA A 119 -22.72 -10.98 -14.59
C ALA A 119 -23.13 -12.24 -13.80
N LEU A 120 -22.33 -12.59 -12.78
CA LEU A 120 -22.66 -13.56 -11.74
C LEU A 120 -22.68 -12.84 -10.39
N ASP A 121 -23.75 -13.01 -9.63
CA ASP A 121 -23.89 -12.44 -8.29
C ASP A 121 -24.72 -13.39 -7.41
N LEU A 122 -24.66 -13.25 -6.09
CA LEU A 122 -25.41 -14.11 -5.18
C LEU A 122 -26.93 -13.99 -5.40
N GLU A 123 -27.36 -12.85 -5.91
CA GLU A 123 -28.75 -12.58 -6.29
C GLU A 123 -28.84 -12.25 -7.78
N GLY A 124 -29.91 -12.71 -8.44
CA GLY A 124 -30.23 -12.27 -9.80
C GLY A 124 -30.72 -10.82 -9.83
N ALA A 125 -30.84 -10.27 -11.04
CA ALA A 125 -31.44 -8.94 -11.25
C ALA A 125 -32.49 -8.97 -12.38
N PRO A 126 -33.69 -9.52 -12.14
CA PRO A 126 -34.73 -9.57 -13.17
C PRO A 126 -35.08 -8.17 -13.70
N GLY A 127 -35.06 -8.00 -15.02
CA GLY A 127 -35.35 -6.73 -15.67
C GLY A 127 -34.17 -5.74 -15.72
N ALA A 128 -32.98 -6.13 -15.25
CA ALA A 128 -31.77 -5.38 -15.52
C ALA A 128 -31.47 -5.34 -17.01
N LYS A 129 -30.71 -4.32 -17.44
CA LYS A 129 -30.28 -4.17 -18.85
C LYS A 129 -29.18 -5.15 -19.25
N ILE A 130 -28.67 -5.92 -18.29
CA ILE A 130 -27.62 -6.91 -18.44
C ILE A 130 -28.13 -8.26 -17.95
N ASP A 131 -27.56 -9.33 -18.47
CA ASP A 131 -27.83 -10.66 -17.95
C ASP A 131 -27.10 -10.86 -16.62
N VAL A 132 -27.86 -11.13 -15.56
CA VAL A 132 -27.34 -11.36 -14.21
C VAL A 132 -27.81 -12.73 -13.73
N MET A 133 -26.86 -13.65 -13.70
CA MET A 133 -27.04 -15.00 -13.20
C MET A 133 -26.90 -15.03 -11.68
N ALA A 134 -27.87 -15.65 -11.01
CA ALA A 134 -27.80 -15.90 -9.58
C ALA A 134 -26.93 -17.13 -9.31
N GLY A 135 -25.87 -17.00 -8.52
CA GLY A 135 -25.02 -18.12 -8.15
C GLY A 135 -23.83 -17.74 -7.27
N ASP A 136 -23.19 -18.76 -6.72
CA ASP A 136 -21.97 -18.64 -5.92
C ASP A 136 -20.78 -19.08 -6.79
N ILE A 137 -19.79 -18.20 -6.97
CA ILE A 137 -18.60 -18.50 -7.78
C ILE A 137 -17.77 -19.67 -7.23
N THR A 138 -17.93 -20.03 -5.95
CA THR A 138 -17.28 -21.22 -5.39
C THR A 138 -17.83 -22.53 -5.97
N GLN A 139 -19.02 -22.51 -6.57
CA GLN A 139 -19.62 -23.68 -7.23
C GLN A 139 -20.74 -23.29 -8.22
N CYS A 140 -20.46 -23.37 -9.52
CA CYS A 140 -21.32 -23.02 -10.63
C CYS A 140 -21.68 -24.25 -11.51
N PRO A 141 -22.44 -25.24 -10.97
CA PRO A 141 -22.71 -26.49 -11.69
C PRO A 141 -23.60 -26.32 -12.94
N HIS A 142 -24.29 -25.19 -13.04
CA HIS A 142 -25.15 -24.84 -14.16
C HIS A 142 -24.37 -24.23 -15.34
N ILE A 143 -23.08 -23.92 -15.15
CA ILE A 143 -22.21 -23.37 -16.19
C ILE A 143 -21.24 -24.48 -16.66
N PRO A 144 -21.25 -24.85 -17.94
CA PRO A 144 -20.32 -25.82 -18.50
C PRO A 144 -18.85 -25.40 -18.37
N ASP A 145 -17.94 -26.37 -18.36
CA ASP A 145 -16.50 -26.13 -18.45
C ASP A 145 -16.15 -25.31 -19.69
N ALA A 146 -15.08 -24.53 -19.63
CA ALA A 146 -14.56 -23.76 -20.77
C ALA A 146 -15.64 -22.90 -21.48
N SER A 147 -16.44 -22.19 -20.69
CA SER A 147 -17.55 -21.35 -21.18
C SER A 147 -17.15 -19.90 -21.48
N TYR A 148 -16.10 -19.39 -20.84
CA TYR A 148 -15.70 -17.98 -20.95
C TYR A 148 -14.27 -17.81 -21.42
N ASP A 149 -14.07 -16.76 -22.21
CA ASP A 149 -12.76 -16.30 -22.66
C ASP A 149 -12.14 -15.35 -21.63
N PHE A 150 -12.97 -14.58 -20.93
CA PHE A 150 -12.55 -13.62 -19.91
C PHE A 150 -13.40 -13.72 -18.63
N ILE A 151 -12.77 -13.85 -17.47
CA ILE A 151 -13.46 -13.78 -16.17
C ILE A 151 -12.86 -12.65 -15.32
N PHE A 152 -13.71 -11.77 -14.79
CA PHE A 152 -13.30 -10.58 -14.07
C PHE A 152 -13.97 -10.48 -12.69
N SER A 153 -13.27 -9.90 -11.71
CA SER A 153 -13.92 -9.44 -10.47
C SER A 153 -13.26 -8.22 -9.87
N PHE A 154 -14.05 -7.34 -9.27
CA PHE A 154 -13.58 -6.12 -8.61
C PHE A 154 -14.23 -5.95 -7.23
N ASP A 155 -13.41 -5.86 -6.17
CA ASP A 155 -13.88 -5.81 -4.77
C ASP A 155 -14.78 -7.02 -4.41
N VAL A 156 -14.33 -8.25 -4.73
CA VAL A 156 -15.10 -9.50 -4.49
C VAL A 156 -14.33 -10.53 -3.67
N PHE A 157 -13.04 -10.78 -3.97
CA PHE A 157 -12.28 -11.88 -3.36
C PHE A 157 -12.16 -11.78 -1.83
N GLU A 158 -12.21 -10.57 -1.27
CA GLU A 158 -12.24 -10.33 0.18
C GLU A 158 -13.51 -10.89 0.84
N HIS A 159 -14.59 -11.06 0.08
CA HIS A 159 -15.91 -11.48 0.55
C HIS A 159 -16.17 -12.99 0.34
N ILE A 160 -15.24 -13.74 -0.25
CA ILE A 160 -15.37 -15.19 -0.48
C ILE A 160 -14.76 -15.95 0.70
N ASP A 161 -15.54 -16.81 1.37
CA ASP A 161 -15.06 -17.57 2.54
C ASP A 161 -14.02 -18.64 2.15
N LYS A 162 -14.19 -19.26 0.98
CA LYS A 162 -13.35 -20.33 0.42
C LYS A 162 -12.77 -19.93 -0.93
N PRO A 163 -11.82 -18.97 -0.97
CA PRO A 163 -11.32 -18.40 -2.23
C PRO A 163 -10.60 -19.42 -3.13
N TRP A 164 -10.09 -20.52 -2.58
CA TRP A 164 -9.53 -21.63 -3.35
C TRP A 164 -10.58 -22.37 -4.21
N LEU A 165 -11.82 -22.49 -3.73
CA LEU A 165 -12.91 -23.07 -4.53
C LEU A 165 -13.31 -22.12 -5.67
N ALA A 166 -13.40 -20.83 -5.39
CA ALA A 166 -13.66 -19.82 -6.42
C ALA A 166 -12.57 -19.84 -7.50
N ALA A 167 -11.29 -19.88 -7.13
CA ALA A 167 -10.19 -19.93 -8.09
C ALA A 167 -10.19 -21.23 -8.93
N SER A 168 -10.48 -22.37 -8.30
CA SER A 168 -10.66 -23.65 -9.01
C SER A 168 -11.82 -23.58 -10.01
N GLU A 169 -12.94 -22.99 -9.61
CA GLU A 169 -14.12 -22.89 -10.46
C GLU A 169 -13.90 -21.91 -11.62
N ILE A 170 -13.28 -20.75 -11.36
CA ILE A 170 -12.84 -19.81 -12.40
C ILE A 170 -11.94 -20.53 -13.40
N THR A 171 -10.97 -21.31 -12.93
CA THR A 171 -10.06 -22.08 -13.79
C THR A 171 -10.82 -23.12 -14.62
N ARG A 172 -11.83 -23.80 -14.07
CA ARG A 172 -12.71 -24.73 -14.81
C ARG A 172 -13.51 -24.02 -15.90
N LEU A 173 -14.06 -22.86 -15.58
CA LEU A 173 -14.93 -22.06 -16.46
C LEU A 173 -14.17 -21.37 -17.59
N LEU A 174 -12.89 -21.05 -17.41
CA LEU A 174 -12.04 -20.50 -18.46
C LEU A 174 -11.81 -21.49 -19.60
N ARG A 175 -11.92 -21.01 -20.83
CA ARG A 175 -11.43 -21.70 -22.03
C ARG A 175 -9.90 -21.80 -22.00
N PRO A 176 -9.30 -22.81 -22.65
CA PRO A 176 -7.86 -22.77 -22.92
C PRO A 176 -7.49 -21.48 -23.65
N GLY A 177 -6.44 -20.80 -23.21
CA GLY A 177 -6.06 -19.46 -23.67
C GLY A 177 -6.84 -18.31 -23.04
N GLY A 178 -7.90 -18.58 -22.27
CA GLY A 178 -8.72 -17.58 -21.59
C GLY A 178 -7.99 -16.88 -20.44
N VAL A 179 -8.45 -15.68 -20.11
CA VAL A 179 -7.80 -14.81 -19.11
C VAL A 179 -8.73 -14.58 -17.93
N THR A 180 -8.15 -14.49 -16.73
CA THR A 180 -8.86 -13.93 -15.58
C THR A 180 -8.12 -12.75 -14.97
N VAL A 181 -8.87 -11.75 -14.50
CA VAL A 181 -8.31 -10.56 -13.86
C VAL A 181 -9.11 -10.24 -12.59
N HIS A 182 -8.42 -10.06 -11.48
CA HIS A 182 -9.00 -9.81 -10.18
C HIS A 182 -8.32 -8.66 -9.48
N SER A 183 -9.12 -7.83 -8.81
CA SER A 183 -8.63 -6.65 -8.13
C SER A 183 -9.34 -6.50 -6.77
N THR A 184 -8.60 -6.72 -5.69
CA THR A 184 -9.09 -6.84 -4.29
C THR A 184 -8.16 -6.09 -3.31
N LEU A 185 -8.17 -6.44 -2.02
CA LEU A 185 -7.63 -5.63 -0.92
C LEU A 185 -6.46 -6.31 -0.20
N PHE A 186 -5.34 -5.58 -0.06
CA PHE A 186 -4.25 -5.92 0.88
C PHE A 186 -4.44 -5.26 2.23
N SER A 187 -4.71 -3.95 2.22
CA SER A 187 -4.98 -3.16 3.42
C SER A 187 -6.23 -2.35 3.20
N TRP A 188 -7.20 -2.58 4.07
CA TRP A 188 -8.46 -1.84 4.09
C TRP A 188 -9.11 -2.05 5.46
N ARG A 189 -9.87 -1.05 5.92
CA ARG A 189 -10.68 -1.19 7.14
C ARG A 189 -11.63 -2.38 7.01
N TYR A 190 -12.03 -2.98 8.12
CA TYR A 190 -13.09 -3.98 8.10
C TYR A 190 -14.38 -3.39 7.51
N HIS A 191 -14.98 -4.04 6.51
CA HIS A 191 -16.16 -3.56 5.78
C HIS A 191 -17.09 -4.72 5.35
N PRO A 192 -17.96 -5.21 6.25
CA PRO A 192 -18.86 -6.31 5.93
C PRO A 192 -19.94 -5.86 4.94
N CYS A 193 -19.89 -6.38 3.71
CA CYS A 193 -20.94 -6.19 2.70
C CYS A 193 -20.96 -7.37 1.70
N PRO A 194 -21.46 -8.56 2.04
CA PRO A 194 -22.15 -8.91 3.30
C PRO A 194 -21.20 -9.32 4.44
N ILE A 195 -20.07 -9.98 4.12
CA ILE A 195 -19.08 -10.45 5.10
C ILE A 195 -17.68 -10.22 4.53
N ASP A 196 -16.72 -9.84 5.36
CA ASP A 196 -15.36 -9.48 4.97
C ASP A 196 -14.34 -10.44 5.62
N TYR A 197 -13.77 -11.34 4.81
CA TYR A 197 -12.97 -12.49 5.28
C TYR A 197 -11.47 -12.28 5.13
N TRP A 198 -11.01 -11.86 3.95
CA TRP A 198 -9.60 -12.00 3.56
C TRP A 198 -8.93 -10.68 3.19
N ARG A 199 -7.64 -10.61 3.48
CA ARG A 199 -6.71 -9.62 2.96
C ARG A 199 -5.61 -10.35 2.21
N TYR A 200 -5.33 -9.92 0.99
CA TYR A 200 -4.43 -10.62 0.09
C TYR A 200 -3.13 -9.87 -0.06
N THR A 201 -2.00 -10.57 0.01
CA THR A 201 -0.77 -10.12 -0.66
C THR A 201 -0.86 -10.45 -2.15
N ALA A 202 -0.01 -9.83 -2.98
CA ALA A 202 0.11 -10.17 -4.40
C ALA A 202 0.37 -11.67 -4.63
N GLU A 203 1.35 -12.25 -3.93
CA GLU A 203 1.65 -13.69 -4.00
C GLU A 203 0.53 -14.55 -3.39
N GLY A 204 -0.16 -14.08 -2.36
CA GLY A 204 -1.28 -14.80 -1.75
C GLY A 204 -2.44 -14.98 -2.74
N LEU A 205 -2.85 -13.90 -3.43
CA LEU A 205 -3.88 -13.98 -4.45
C LEU A 205 -3.44 -14.85 -5.64
N LYS A 206 -2.21 -14.65 -6.12
CA LYS A 206 -1.62 -15.44 -7.20
C LYS A 206 -1.56 -16.93 -6.88
N SER A 207 -1.28 -17.30 -5.63
CA SER A 207 -1.16 -18.71 -5.20
C SER A 207 -2.46 -19.50 -5.36
N LEU A 208 -3.62 -18.84 -5.44
CA LEU A 208 -4.90 -19.50 -5.69
C LEU A 208 -5.03 -20.03 -7.12
N PHE A 209 -4.25 -19.50 -8.05
CA PHE A 209 -4.31 -19.76 -9.48
C PHE A 209 -3.04 -20.44 -10.00
N GLY A 210 -2.57 -21.46 -9.27
CA GLY A 210 -1.30 -22.15 -9.56
C GLY A 210 -1.21 -22.78 -10.95
N ASP A 211 -2.34 -23.05 -11.59
CA ASP A 211 -2.43 -23.66 -12.93
C ASP A 211 -2.49 -22.62 -14.08
N LEU A 212 -2.46 -21.32 -13.76
CA LEU A 212 -2.49 -20.24 -14.75
C LEU A 212 -1.10 -19.61 -14.92
N ASP A 213 -0.79 -19.22 -16.16
CA ASP A 213 0.37 -18.39 -16.47
C ASP A 213 0.12 -16.96 -15.95
N CYS A 214 0.94 -16.54 -14.99
CA CYS A 214 0.79 -15.24 -14.35
C CYS A 214 1.18 -14.11 -15.32
N LEU A 215 0.21 -13.25 -15.67
CA LEU A 215 0.42 -12.05 -16.48
C LEU A 215 0.70 -10.81 -15.62
N CYS A 216 0.04 -10.71 -14.46
CA CYS A 216 0.19 -9.59 -13.53
C CYS A 216 -0.01 -10.05 -12.08
N SER A 217 0.80 -9.53 -11.17
CA SER A 217 0.65 -9.71 -9.72
C SER A 217 1.33 -8.53 -9.02
N GLU A 218 0.55 -7.57 -8.54
CA GLU A 218 1.07 -6.30 -8.05
C GLU A 218 0.23 -5.69 -6.92
N PHE A 219 0.83 -4.74 -6.20
CA PHE A 219 0.13 -3.87 -5.26
C PHE A 219 -0.20 -2.54 -5.92
N ASP A 220 -1.39 -2.00 -5.63
CA ASP A 220 -1.77 -0.63 -5.94
C ASP A 220 -1.96 0.16 -4.63
N ALA A 221 -0.97 1.00 -4.33
CA ALA A 221 -0.95 1.90 -3.17
C ALA A 221 -1.36 3.34 -3.52
N THR A 222 -1.94 3.59 -4.70
CA THR A 222 -2.27 4.94 -5.18
C THR A 222 -3.25 5.67 -4.26
N GLU A 223 -4.15 4.92 -3.61
CA GLU A 223 -5.12 5.47 -2.66
C GLU A 223 -4.67 5.39 -1.20
N ARG A 224 -3.40 5.06 -0.96
CA ARG A 224 -2.79 5.14 0.36
C ARG A 224 -2.99 6.57 0.87
N ARG A 225 -3.57 6.71 2.06
CA ARG A 225 -4.00 7.97 2.70
C ARG A 225 -5.34 8.58 2.25
N ARG A 226 -6.06 7.97 1.30
CA ARG A 226 -7.43 8.41 0.97
C ARG A 226 -8.32 8.33 2.21
N ASP A 227 -9.12 9.37 2.44
CA ASP A 227 -10.06 9.42 3.55
C ASP A 227 -11.33 8.63 3.23
N ILE A 228 -11.45 7.44 3.81
CA ILE A 228 -12.53 6.46 3.63
C ILE A 228 -13.05 6.03 5.00
N ARG A 229 -13.27 7.00 5.90
CA ARG A 229 -13.87 6.72 7.21
C ARG A 229 -15.29 6.19 7.12
N GLY A 230 -15.96 6.36 5.98
CA GLY A 230 -17.40 6.26 5.89
C GLY A 230 -18.06 7.54 6.38
N GLN A 231 -19.38 7.49 6.52
CA GLN A 231 -20.20 8.61 7.00
C GLN A 231 -21.20 8.10 8.06
N GLY A 232 -21.68 9.00 8.92
CA GLY A 232 -22.67 8.68 9.95
C GLY A 232 -22.16 7.62 10.94
N GLY A 233 -23.02 6.65 11.30
CA GLY A 233 -22.69 5.59 12.26
C GLY A 233 -21.59 4.61 11.83
N ASN A 234 -21.19 4.64 10.55
CA ASN A 234 -20.11 3.81 10.02
C ASN A 234 -18.75 4.54 9.99
N ALA A 235 -18.70 5.77 10.50
CA ALA A 235 -17.50 6.61 10.56
C ALA A 235 -16.47 6.02 11.55
N VAL A 236 -15.23 5.88 11.09
CA VAL A 236 -14.11 5.43 11.95
C VAL A 236 -13.28 6.63 12.42
N THR A 237 -12.99 6.70 13.72
CA THR A 237 -12.09 7.72 14.28
C THR A 237 -10.63 7.34 13.99
N PRO A 238 -9.82 8.22 13.37
CA PRO A 238 -8.38 7.99 13.22
C PRO A 238 -7.68 7.97 14.57
N ASP A 239 -6.73 7.05 14.74
CA ASP A 239 -5.75 7.16 15.83
C ASP A 239 -4.69 8.24 15.51
N ALA A 240 -3.78 8.45 16.46
CA ALA A 240 -2.71 9.45 16.35
C ALA A 240 -1.74 9.18 15.17
N PHE A 241 -1.68 7.96 14.66
CA PHE A 241 -0.85 7.57 13.52
C PHE A 241 -1.61 7.62 12.19
N GLY A 242 -2.88 8.02 12.21
CA GLY A 242 -3.75 7.97 11.04
C GLY A 242 -4.10 6.53 10.64
N GLY A 243 -4.16 5.60 11.61
CA GLY A 243 -4.71 4.26 11.42
C GLY A 243 -6.05 4.31 10.68
N TRP A 244 -6.43 3.24 9.99
CA TRP A 244 -7.49 3.13 8.96
C TRP A 244 -7.21 3.79 7.59
N ARG A 245 -6.28 4.75 7.47
CA ARG A 245 -5.96 5.43 6.18
C ARG A 245 -5.06 4.64 5.22
N GLU A 246 -4.71 3.41 5.56
CA GLU A 246 -3.93 2.54 4.69
C GLU A 246 -4.87 1.78 3.75
N ASN A 247 -5.02 2.32 2.53
CA ASN A 247 -5.81 1.71 1.47
C ASN A 247 -4.86 1.19 0.39
N ILE A 248 -4.63 -0.11 0.39
CA ILE A 248 -3.73 -0.77 -0.57
C ILE A 248 -4.48 -1.92 -1.18
N ARG A 249 -4.43 -1.99 -2.50
CA ARG A 249 -5.11 -3.00 -3.29
C ARG A 249 -4.11 -4.00 -3.87
N VAL A 250 -4.63 -5.13 -4.31
CA VAL A 250 -3.88 -6.14 -5.05
C VAL A 250 -4.58 -6.39 -6.36
N ASN A 251 -3.79 -6.43 -7.43
CA ASN A 251 -4.23 -6.82 -8.75
C ASN A 251 -3.56 -8.14 -9.14
N TYR A 252 -4.32 -9.01 -9.79
CA TYR A 252 -3.84 -10.26 -10.36
C TYR A 252 -4.44 -10.45 -11.75
N ALA A 253 -3.63 -10.96 -12.68
CA ALA A 253 -4.09 -11.47 -13.96
C ALA A 253 -3.39 -12.79 -14.29
N GLY A 254 -4.14 -13.77 -14.77
CA GLY A 254 -3.64 -15.09 -15.17
C GLY A 254 -4.25 -15.54 -16.50
N GLN A 255 -3.46 -16.23 -17.32
CA GLN A 255 -3.92 -16.87 -18.54
C GLN A 255 -3.93 -18.39 -18.37
N LYS A 256 -5.01 -19.03 -18.80
CA LYS A 256 -5.10 -20.48 -18.83
C LYS A 256 -4.27 -21.01 -20.00
N PRO A 257 -3.36 -21.97 -19.79
CA PRO A 257 -2.64 -22.61 -20.88
C PRO A 257 -3.58 -23.17 -21.96
N ALA A 258 -3.10 -23.18 -23.21
CA ALA A 258 -3.85 -23.65 -24.37
C ALA A 258 -4.01 -25.18 -24.42
#